data_AF-A0A1B6VK07-F1
#
_entry.id   AF-A0A1B6VK07-F1
#
_cell.length_a   1.000
_cell.length_b   1.000
_cell.length_c   1.000
_cell.angle_alpha   90.00
_cell.angle_beta   90.00
_cell.angle_gamma   90.00
#
_symmetry.space_group_name_H-M   'P 1'
#
loop_
_entity.id
_entity.type
_entity.pdbx_description
1 polymer ?
#
loop_
_entity_poly.entity_id
_entity_poly.type
_entity_poly.pdbx_seq_one_letter_code
_entity_poly.pdbx_strand_id
1 'polypeptide(L)'
;MTFPYEVTAMRRDLHSFPEAAFLEYRTASIVAARLTELGYSVRVGPEIMCMDDVCGLPSQEDIHSAQSAALANGAAAYWLEKMPNGQTAVCGEIQRGEGPVLALRFDMDALPVHESASGNHRPVVDGFASKCEGRMHACGHDGHTAVGLALAEKLSHPDAEWKGTLRLIFQPAEEGGRGAQPIVSSGLLDDVDIFLATHVGCQLPSGQIALTADGFLWAEKWNVTFTGQAAHAAMCPEEGRNALLAAAIAIPGLYALPRDGQSDTRINVGLLQAGRTRNVIADHAYLELELRASTHEGLARLTASARRTLQGAALTQGVDATIDVYGTAISAASDPDVMERLRDAVCFTNGGSIVQSWPIGGGDDATFMMQRVQDRGGKAGYCLFGSDIAAPHHASLFDFDETVLQTAVMVLSRFVELSS
;
A
#
# COMPACT_ATOMS: atom_id res chain seq x y z
N MET A 1 19.34 -15.55 -22.49
CA MET A 1 18.66 -16.40 -21.50
C MET A 1 17.16 -16.23 -21.71
N THR A 2 16.49 -17.26 -22.17
CA THR A 2 15.02 -17.30 -22.25
C THR A 2 14.49 -17.44 -20.83
N PHE A 3 13.88 -16.37 -20.31
CA PHE A 3 13.19 -16.37 -19.02
C PHE A 3 12.09 -17.45 -19.05
N PRO A 4 12.05 -18.42 -18.11
CA PRO A 4 11.07 -19.50 -18.18
C PRO A 4 9.64 -19.09 -17.79
N TYR A 5 9.39 -17.83 -17.42
CA TYR A 5 8.05 -17.27 -17.17
C TYR A 5 7.94 -15.85 -17.73
N GLU A 6 6.88 -15.58 -18.51
CA GLU A 6 6.60 -14.24 -19.02
C GLU A 6 6.04 -13.37 -17.89
N VAL A 7 6.88 -12.51 -17.29
CA VAL A 7 6.49 -11.55 -16.24
C VAL A 7 5.24 -10.74 -16.63
N THR A 8 5.10 -10.44 -17.93
CA THR A 8 3.91 -9.79 -18.50
C THR A 8 2.65 -10.65 -18.38
N ALA A 9 2.74 -11.95 -18.61
CA ALA A 9 1.58 -12.85 -18.47
C ALA A 9 1.14 -12.95 -16.99
N MET A 10 2.10 -12.98 -16.05
CA MET A 10 1.80 -12.95 -14.61
C MET A 10 1.10 -11.64 -14.24
N ARG A 11 1.65 -10.49 -14.64
CA ARG A 11 1.00 -9.19 -14.42
C ARG A 11 -0.43 -9.20 -14.96
N ARG A 12 -0.64 -9.60 -16.21
CA ARG A 12 -1.95 -9.58 -16.88
C ARG A 12 -2.98 -10.50 -16.21
N ASP A 13 -2.55 -11.64 -15.67
CA ASP A 13 -3.42 -12.50 -14.85
C ASP A 13 -3.84 -11.80 -13.55
N LEU A 14 -2.88 -11.24 -12.80
CA LEU A 14 -3.16 -10.51 -11.56
C LEU A 14 -4.05 -9.29 -11.83
N HIS A 15 -3.79 -8.56 -12.91
CA HIS A 15 -4.59 -7.42 -13.37
C HIS A 15 -6.06 -7.79 -13.64
N SER A 16 -6.31 -8.99 -14.17
CA SER A 16 -7.66 -9.46 -14.47
C SER A 16 -8.48 -9.78 -13.22
N PHE A 17 -7.84 -9.99 -12.06
CA PHE A 17 -8.49 -10.37 -10.80
C PHE A 17 -8.01 -9.51 -9.63
N PRO A 18 -8.23 -8.18 -9.68
CA PRO A 18 -7.78 -7.26 -8.65
C PRO A 18 -8.53 -7.50 -7.33
N GLU A 19 -7.78 -7.51 -6.23
CA GLU A 19 -8.29 -7.70 -4.89
C GLU A 19 -7.94 -6.51 -4.00
N ALA A 20 -8.90 -6.00 -3.26
CA ALA A 20 -8.70 -4.83 -2.40
C ALA A 20 -7.86 -5.17 -1.17
N ALA A 21 -7.38 -4.14 -0.49
CA ALA A 21 -6.65 -4.23 0.77
C ALA A 21 -7.26 -5.23 1.78
N PHE A 22 -6.43 -6.14 2.29
CA PHE A 22 -6.75 -7.27 3.19
C PHE A 22 -7.67 -8.35 2.59
N LEU A 23 -8.01 -8.27 1.30
CA LEU A 23 -8.84 -9.22 0.58
C LEU A 23 -8.07 -9.93 -0.55
N GLU A 24 -6.75 -9.78 -0.60
CA GLU A 24 -5.80 -10.28 -1.61
C GLU A 24 -5.59 -11.80 -1.56
N TYR A 25 -6.66 -12.55 -1.30
CA TYR A 25 -6.63 -13.98 -1.04
C TYR A 25 -6.13 -14.80 -2.24
N ARG A 26 -6.59 -14.47 -3.45
CA ARG A 26 -6.15 -15.14 -4.68
C ARG A 26 -4.70 -14.83 -4.95
N THR A 27 -4.34 -13.55 -4.94
CA THR A 27 -2.98 -13.08 -5.22
C THR A 27 -1.99 -13.68 -4.22
N ALA A 28 -2.26 -13.56 -2.92
CA ALA A 28 -1.42 -14.13 -1.87
C ALA A 28 -1.31 -15.66 -1.98
N SER A 29 -2.41 -16.36 -2.32
CA SER A 29 -2.36 -17.81 -2.53
C SER A 29 -1.47 -18.20 -3.72
N ILE A 30 -1.53 -17.45 -4.83
CA ILE A 30 -0.70 -17.71 -6.01
C ILE A 30 0.77 -17.47 -5.66
N VAL A 31 1.06 -16.38 -4.97
CA VAL A 31 2.41 -16.04 -4.51
C VAL A 31 2.98 -17.13 -3.61
N ALA A 32 2.23 -17.53 -2.57
CA ALA A 32 2.67 -18.55 -1.62
C ALA A 32 2.91 -19.91 -2.29
N ALA A 33 2.01 -20.32 -3.20
CA ALA A 33 2.17 -21.55 -3.98
C ALA A 33 3.43 -21.50 -4.85
N ARG A 34 3.61 -20.40 -5.60
CA ARG A 34 4.74 -20.26 -6.52
C ARG A 34 6.08 -20.23 -5.79
N LEU A 35 6.18 -19.48 -4.69
CA LEU A 35 7.40 -19.46 -3.87
C LEU A 35 7.74 -20.84 -3.32
N THR A 36 6.74 -21.61 -2.90
CA THR A 36 6.94 -22.99 -2.42
C THR A 36 7.45 -23.90 -3.53
N GLU A 37 6.90 -23.82 -4.74
CA GLU A 37 7.38 -24.57 -5.91
C GLU A 37 8.84 -24.26 -6.25
N LEU A 38 9.26 -23.00 -6.04
CA LEU A 38 10.62 -22.52 -6.27
C LEU A 38 11.60 -22.87 -5.14
N GLY A 39 11.13 -23.54 -4.08
CA GLY A 39 11.95 -23.99 -2.96
C GLY A 39 12.19 -22.96 -1.85
N TYR A 40 11.41 -21.87 -1.81
CA TYR A 40 11.43 -20.94 -0.68
C TYR A 40 10.70 -21.54 0.52
N SER A 41 11.19 -21.24 1.72
CA SER A 41 10.45 -21.41 2.97
C SER A 41 9.42 -20.29 3.08
N VAL A 42 8.13 -20.64 2.98
CA VAL A 42 7.03 -19.67 2.93
C VAL A 42 6.37 -19.51 4.29
N ARG A 43 6.25 -18.27 4.76
CA ARG A 43 5.47 -17.84 5.92
C ARG A 43 4.33 -16.93 5.47
N VAL A 44 3.13 -17.10 6.02
CA VAL A 44 1.95 -16.31 5.64
C VAL A 44 1.13 -15.88 6.85
N GLY A 45 0.32 -14.85 6.65
CA GLY A 45 -0.72 -14.44 7.58
C GLY A 45 -0.24 -14.28 9.03
N PRO A 46 -0.78 -15.04 10.02
CA PRO A 46 -0.42 -14.89 11.43
C PRO A 46 1.06 -15.08 11.77
N GLU A 47 1.83 -15.73 10.88
CA GLU A 47 3.27 -15.90 11.09
C GLU A 47 4.07 -14.61 10.86
N ILE A 48 3.49 -13.65 10.12
CA ILE A 48 4.16 -12.41 9.70
C ILE A 48 3.26 -11.17 9.76
N MET A 49 2.08 -11.25 10.39
CA MET A 49 1.19 -10.11 10.62
C MET A 49 0.77 -10.05 12.08
N CYS A 50 1.08 -8.92 12.74
CA CYS A 50 0.58 -8.59 14.07
C CYS A 50 -0.80 -7.92 13.95
N MET A 51 -1.86 -8.59 14.42
CA MET A 51 -3.22 -8.08 14.31
C MET A 51 -3.54 -6.88 15.21
N ASP A 52 -2.74 -6.64 16.26
CA ASP A 52 -2.93 -5.49 17.16
C ASP A 52 -2.66 -4.15 16.44
N ASP A 53 -1.91 -4.18 15.34
CA ASP A 53 -1.56 -3.00 14.53
C ASP A 53 -2.30 -2.96 13.18
N VAL A 54 -3.30 -3.82 12.98
CA VAL A 54 -4.14 -3.78 11.78
C VAL A 54 -5.27 -2.78 11.96
N CYS A 55 -5.32 -1.78 11.08
CA CYS A 55 -6.40 -0.78 11.06
C CYS A 55 -7.33 -1.00 9.87
N GLY A 56 -8.62 -0.68 10.06
CA GLY A 56 -9.60 -0.64 8.97
C GLY A 56 -9.84 -1.98 8.28
N LEU A 57 -9.83 -3.08 9.03
CA LEU A 57 -10.07 -4.42 8.49
C LEU A 57 -11.49 -4.50 7.86
N PRO A 58 -11.65 -5.14 6.69
CA PRO A 58 -12.96 -5.38 6.09
C PRO A 58 -13.89 -6.19 6.98
N SER A 59 -15.20 -6.15 6.69
CA SER A 59 -16.16 -6.94 7.46
C SER A 59 -15.93 -8.44 7.27
N GLN A 60 -16.39 -9.25 8.22
CA GLN A 60 -16.31 -10.71 8.10
C GLN A 60 -17.08 -11.24 6.88
N GLU A 61 -18.15 -10.57 6.48
CA GLU A 61 -18.90 -10.89 5.26
C GLU A 61 -18.04 -10.63 4.01
N ASP A 62 -17.36 -9.47 3.94
CA ASP A 62 -16.46 -9.13 2.84
C ASP A 62 -15.30 -10.12 2.74
N ILE A 63 -14.71 -10.50 3.88
CA ILE A 63 -13.62 -11.48 3.96
C ILE A 63 -14.08 -12.85 3.42
N HIS A 64 -15.22 -13.37 3.88
CA HIS A 64 -15.74 -14.65 3.39
C HIS A 64 -16.10 -14.61 1.90
N SER A 65 -16.66 -13.48 1.44
CA SER A 65 -16.97 -13.26 0.03
C SER A 65 -15.69 -13.26 -0.82
N ALA A 66 -14.65 -12.56 -0.38
CA ALA A 66 -13.35 -12.54 -1.05
C ALA A 66 -12.68 -13.91 -1.09
N GLN A 67 -12.67 -14.67 0.00
CA GLN A 67 -12.16 -16.04 0.01
C GLN A 67 -12.90 -16.95 -0.96
N SER A 68 -14.23 -16.86 -1.01
CA SER A 68 -15.05 -17.64 -1.94
C SER A 68 -14.75 -17.27 -3.39
N ALA A 69 -14.61 -15.97 -3.68
CA ALA A 69 -14.22 -15.48 -5.01
C ALA A 69 -12.80 -15.92 -5.38
N ALA A 70 -11.86 -15.90 -4.45
CA ALA A 70 -10.49 -16.34 -4.68
C ALA A 70 -10.44 -17.83 -5.08
N LEU A 71 -11.14 -18.70 -4.35
CA LEU A 71 -11.26 -20.13 -4.67
C LEU A 71 -11.86 -20.36 -6.06
N ALA A 72 -12.91 -19.62 -6.41
CA ALA A 72 -13.54 -19.71 -7.73
C ALA A 72 -12.62 -19.28 -8.87
N ASN A 73 -11.60 -18.45 -8.59
CA ASN A 73 -10.67 -17.88 -9.56
C ASN A 73 -9.25 -18.45 -9.44
N GLY A 74 -9.07 -19.64 -8.88
CA GLY A 74 -7.82 -20.40 -8.94
C GLY A 74 -6.92 -20.31 -7.71
N ALA A 75 -7.38 -19.73 -6.61
CA ALA A 75 -6.66 -19.80 -5.34
C ALA A 75 -6.67 -21.23 -4.78
N ALA A 76 -5.60 -21.62 -4.08
CA ALA A 76 -5.50 -22.92 -3.43
C ALA A 76 -6.05 -22.83 -1.99
N ALA A 77 -7.06 -23.65 -1.67
CA ALA A 77 -7.68 -23.70 -0.35
C ALA A 77 -6.67 -23.85 0.80
N TYR A 78 -5.62 -24.65 0.58
CA TYR A 78 -4.53 -24.84 1.54
C TYR A 78 -3.90 -23.52 2.03
N TRP A 79 -3.71 -22.54 1.15
CA TRP A 79 -3.13 -21.25 1.54
C TRP A 79 -4.15 -20.34 2.21
N LEU A 80 -5.40 -20.35 1.74
CA LEU A 80 -6.47 -19.54 2.34
C LEU A 80 -6.71 -19.90 3.81
N GLU A 81 -6.65 -21.20 4.16
CA GLU A 81 -6.77 -21.68 5.55
C GLU A 81 -5.69 -21.09 6.48
N LYS A 82 -4.52 -20.73 5.95
CA LYS A 82 -3.40 -20.13 6.69
C LYS A 82 -3.47 -18.61 6.78
N MET A 83 -4.42 -17.97 6.09
CA MET A 83 -4.57 -16.51 5.99
C MET A 83 -5.90 -16.03 6.59
N PRO A 84 -6.25 -16.36 7.84
CA PRO A 84 -7.56 -16.01 8.41
C PRO A 84 -7.72 -14.49 8.58
N ASN A 85 -8.96 -14.01 8.50
CA ASN A 85 -9.32 -12.64 8.92
C ASN A 85 -8.52 -11.52 8.21
N GLY A 86 -8.36 -11.60 6.89
CA GLY A 86 -7.65 -10.62 6.07
C GLY A 86 -6.13 -10.59 6.23
N GLN A 87 -5.53 -11.64 6.83
CA GLN A 87 -4.09 -11.76 7.00
C GLN A 87 -3.42 -12.35 5.74
N THR A 88 -3.34 -11.55 4.69
CA THR A 88 -2.93 -11.96 3.33
C THR A 88 -1.45 -11.70 3.03
N ALA A 89 -0.63 -11.27 4.00
CA ALA A 89 0.80 -11.11 3.76
C ALA A 89 1.49 -12.45 3.49
N VAL A 90 2.49 -12.43 2.61
CA VAL A 90 3.30 -13.60 2.25
C VAL A 90 4.79 -13.23 2.29
N CYS A 91 5.62 -14.09 2.88
CA CYS A 91 7.07 -13.96 2.85
C CYS A 91 7.69 -15.28 2.38
N GLY A 92 8.46 -15.24 1.29
CA GLY A 92 9.32 -16.34 0.87
C GLY A 92 10.75 -16.09 1.32
N GLU A 93 11.36 -17.06 1.99
CA GLU A 93 12.76 -17.00 2.41
C GLU A 93 13.58 -18.14 1.80
N ILE A 94 14.76 -17.84 1.27
CA ILE A 94 15.72 -18.83 0.78
C ILE A 94 17.11 -18.46 1.26
N GLN A 95 17.94 -19.46 1.59
CA GLN A 95 19.29 -19.26 2.11
C GLN A 95 20.33 -19.96 1.22
N ARG A 96 21.46 -19.27 0.98
CA ARG A 96 22.61 -19.78 0.23
C ARG A 96 23.92 -19.45 0.94
N GLY A 97 24.37 -20.36 1.80
CA GLY A 97 25.61 -20.17 2.55
C GLY A 97 25.54 -19.02 3.56
N GLU A 98 26.69 -18.62 4.08
CA GLU A 98 26.82 -17.49 4.99
C GLU A 98 26.84 -16.16 4.24
N GLY A 99 26.16 -15.15 4.78
CA GLY A 99 26.04 -13.82 4.18
C GLY A 99 24.96 -12.99 4.89
N PRO A 100 24.67 -11.78 4.39
CA PRO A 100 23.69 -10.87 4.97
C PRO A 100 22.24 -11.36 4.76
N VAL A 101 21.31 -10.80 5.53
CA VAL A 101 19.88 -10.94 5.33
C VAL A 101 19.36 -9.77 4.47
N LEU A 102 18.92 -10.11 3.26
CA LEU A 102 18.39 -9.20 2.26
C LEU A 102 16.87 -9.31 2.22
N ALA A 103 16.15 -8.19 2.23
CA ALA A 103 14.69 -8.16 2.11
C ALA A 103 14.25 -7.22 0.99
N LEU A 104 13.46 -7.73 0.05
CA LEU A 104 12.83 -6.94 -1.01
C LEU A 104 11.30 -6.97 -0.84
N ARG A 105 10.66 -5.81 -0.98
CA ARG A 105 9.20 -5.64 -0.80
C ARG A 105 8.48 -5.41 -2.12
N PHE A 106 7.33 -6.08 -2.27
CA PHE A 106 6.37 -5.91 -3.35
C PHE A 106 4.96 -5.86 -2.74
N ASP A 107 4.19 -4.82 -3.01
CA ASP A 107 2.78 -4.74 -2.60
C ASP A 107 1.86 -5.47 -3.59
N MET A 108 0.64 -5.80 -3.15
CA MET A 108 -0.28 -6.68 -3.87
C MET A 108 -1.70 -6.12 -4.03
N ASP A 109 -2.10 -5.12 -3.27
CA ASP A 109 -3.50 -4.69 -3.23
C ASP A 109 -3.90 -3.86 -4.44
N ALA A 110 -5.19 -3.91 -4.75
CA ALA A 110 -5.83 -3.10 -5.77
C ALA A 110 -6.76 -2.05 -5.15
N LEU A 111 -7.29 -1.18 -6.02
CA LEU A 111 -8.14 -0.06 -5.62
C LEU A 111 -9.62 -0.28 -5.97
N PRO A 112 -10.56 0.35 -5.23
CA PRO A 112 -11.98 0.40 -5.58
C PRO A 112 -12.25 1.38 -6.74
N VAL A 113 -11.57 1.16 -7.86
CA VAL A 113 -11.67 1.95 -9.08
C VAL A 113 -12.36 1.11 -10.15
N HIS A 114 -13.37 1.68 -10.79
CA HIS A 114 -14.00 1.06 -11.95
C HIS A 114 -13.11 1.25 -13.18
N GLU A 115 -12.52 0.16 -13.67
CA GLU A 115 -11.70 0.18 -14.88
C GLU A 115 -12.53 0.55 -16.13
N SER A 116 -11.94 1.35 -17.01
CA SER A 116 -12.59 1.79 -18.24
C SER A 116 -12.85 0.65 -19.20
N ALA A 117 -14.11 0.46 -19.60
CA ALA A 117 -14.51 -0.46 -20.67
C ALA A 117 -14.32 0.14 -22.09
N SER A 118 -13.61 1.27 -22.22
CA SER A 118 -13.38 1.92 -23.51
C SER A 118 -12.58 1.02 -24.45
N GLY A 119 -12.99 0.92 -25.72
CA GLY A 119 -12.30 0.12 -26.74
C GLY A 119 -10.90 0.62 -27.12
N ASN A 120 -10.44 1.73 -26.55
CA ASN A 120 -9.08 2.25 -26.70
C ASN A 120 -8.22 2.01 -25.43
N HIS A 121 -8.79 1.46 -24.36
CA HIS A 121 -8.06 1.10 -23.15
C HIS A 121 -7.30 -0.20 -23.40
N ARG A 122 -5.97 -0.18 -23.32
CA ARG A 122 -5.12 -1.32 -23.73
C ARG A 122 -5.48 -2.64 -23.02
N PRO A 123 -5.76 -2.68 -21.70
CA PRO A 123 -6.25 -3.89 -21.03
C PRO A 123 -7.51 -4.49 -21.66
N VAL A 124 -8.43 -3.67 -22.17
CA VAL A 124 -9.62 -4.15 -22.90
C VAL A 124 -9.24 -4.71 -24.27
N VAL A 125 -8.39 -3.98 -25.01
CA VAL A 125 -7.93 -4.38 -26.36
C VAL A 125 -7.16 -5.70 -26.33
N ASP A 126 -6.28 -5.85 -25.35
CA ASP A 126 -5.39 -7.00 -25.18
C ASP A 126 -6.02 -8.14 -24.36
N GLY A 127 -7.24 -7.95 -23.85
CA GLY A 127 -8.03 -8.99 -23.19
C GLY A 127 -7.64 -9.33 -21.75
N PHE A 128 -7.08 -8.38 -21.00
CA PHE A 128 -6.66 -8.56 -19.61
C PHE A 128 -7.25 -7.53 -18.62
N ALA A 129 -8.22 -6.71 -19.05
CA ALA A 129 -8.96 -5.83 -18.14
C ALA A 129 -9.60 -6.61 -16.98
N SER A 130 -9.81 -5.91 -15.86
CA SER A 130 -10.42 -6.42 -14.65
C SER A 130 -11.76 -7.11 -14.93
N LYS A 131 -11.88 -8.33 -14.39
CA LYS A 131 -13.11 -9.12 -14.36
C LYS A 131 -13.87 -8.92 -13.05
N CYS A 132 -13.34 -8.12 -12.15
CA CYS A 132 -13.89 -7.85 -10.83
C CYS A 132 -14.54 -6.46 -10.85
N GLU A 133 -15.87 -6.43 -10.83
CA GLU A 133 -16.63 -5.17 -10.89
C GLU A 133 -16.18 -4.18 -9.81
N GLY A 134 -15.93 -2.93 -10.23
CA GLY A 134 -15.55 -1.83 -9.35
C GLY A 134 -14.14 -1.91 -8.77
N ARG A 135 -13.29 -2.83 -9.24
CA ARG A 135 -11.90 -3.01 -8.78
C ARG A 135 -10.92 -2.98 -9.93
N MET A 136 -9.74 -2.40 -9.69
CA MET A 136 -8.68 -2.26 -10.68
C MET A 136 -7.31 -2.11 -10.00
N HIS A 137 -6.27 -2.70 -10.57
CA HIS A 137 -4.89 -2.33 -10.25
C HIS A 137 -4.54 -0.98 -10.89
N ALA A 138 -4.93 0.11 -10.24
CA ALA A 138 -4.75 1.47 -10.72
C ALA A 138 -3.48 2.17 -10.17
N CYS A 139 -2.57 1.40 -9.55
CA CYS A 139 -1.29 1.87 -8.98
C CYS A 139 -0.08 0.99 -9.38
N GLY A 140 -0.31 -0.12 -10.10
CA GLY A 140 0.76 -0.98 -10.65
C GLY A 140 1.21 -2.13 -9.74
N HIS A 141 0.51 -2.42 -8.64
CA HIS A 141 0.85 -3.49 -7.69
C HIS A 141 0.79 -4.91 -8.30
N ASP A 142 -0.02 -5.10 -9.36
CA ASP A 142 0.03 -6.28 -10.22
C ASP A 142 1.41 -6.47 -10.87
N GLY A 143 2.01 -5.36 -11.32
CA GLY A 143 3.37 -5.31 -11.83
C GLY A 143 4.42 -5.59 -10.76
N HIS A 144 4.27 -5.00 -9.57
CA HIS A 144 5.20 -5.22 -8.46
C HIS A 144 5.22 -6.69 -8.04
N THR A 145 4.04 -7.29 -7.84
CA THR A 145 3.90 -8.72 -7.53
C THR A 145 4.49 -9.61 -8.63
N ALA A 146 4.22 -9.30 -9.90
CA ALA A 146 4.78 -10.05 -11.03
C ALA A 146 6.32 -9.98 -11.08
N VAL A 147 6.90 -8.80 -10.84
CA VAL A 147 8.36 -8.62 -10.73
C VAL A 147 8.92 -9.43 -9.57
N GLY A 148 8.28 -9.40 -8.39
CA GLY A 148 8.69 -10.18 -7.23
C GLY A 148 8.73 -11.68 -7.50
N LEU A 149 7.72 -12.24 -8.16
CA LEU A 149 7.69 -13.67 -8.52
C LEU A 149 8.71 -14.05 -9.59
N ALA A 150 8.90 -13.20 -10.61
CA ALA A 150 9.91 -13.43 -11.64
C ALA A 150 11.34 -13.33 -11.08
N LEU A 151 11.55 -12.43 -10.11
CA LEU A 151 12.80 -12.32 -9.36
C LEU A 151 13.03 -13.57 -8.51
N ALA A 152 12.00 -14.05 -7.80
CA ALA A 152 12.07 -15.26 -6.99
C ALA A 152 12.56 -16.46 -7.80
N GLU A 153 11.99 -16.65 -8.99
CA GLU A 153 12.34 -17.74 -9.90
C GLU A 153 13.78 -17.63 -10.43
N LYS A 154 14.19 -16.41 -10.79
CA LYS A 154 15.56 -16.16 -11.26
C LYS A 154 16.60 -16.49 -10.18
N LEU A 155 16.34 -16.08 -8.93
CA LEU A 155 17.27 -16.25 -7.80
C LEU A 155 17.21 -17.65 -7.14
N SER A 156 16.14 -18.42 -7.37
CA SER A 156 16.08 -19.83 -6.99
C SER A 156 16.88 -20.74 -7.93
N HIS A 157 17.21 -20.29 -9.14
CA HIS A 157 17.98 -21.12 -10.08
C HIS A 157 19.34 -21.52 -9.46
N PRO A 158 19.80 -22.79 -9.63
CA PRO A 158 21.08 -23.23 -9.07
C PRO A 158 22.29 -22.38 -9.50
N ASP A 159 22.25 -21.86 -10.72
CA ASP A 159 23.31 -21.01 -11.30
C ASP A 159 23.28 -19.54 -10.84
N ALA A 160 22.33 -19.13 -9.99
CA ALA A 160 22.28 -17.77 -9.45
C ALA A 160 23.43 -17.57 -8.43
N GLU A 161 24.28 -16.57 -8.66
CA GLU A 161 25.50 -16.32 -7.88
C GLU A 161 25.26 -15.26 -6.78
N TRP A 162 24.70 -15.68 -5.65
CA TRP A 162 24.51 -14.83 -4.47
C TRP A 162 24.63 -15.65 -3.17
N LYS A 163 24.86 -14.99 -2.03
CA LYS A 163 25.03 -15.61 -0.70
C LYS A 163 24.16 -15.01 0.42
N GLY A 164 24.07 -15.69 1.55
CA GLY A 164 23.28 -15.24 2.70
C GLY A 164 21.81 -15.63 2.59
N THR A 165 20.92 -14.77 3.07
CA THR A 165 19.48 -15.04 3.16
C THR A 165 18.71 -14.01 2.36
N LEU A 166 17.82 -14.44 1.47
CA LEU A 166 16.93 -13.57 0.72
C LEU A 166 15.49 -13.76 1.19
N ARG A 167 14.84 -12.66 1.59
CA ARG A 167 13.41 -12.55 1.90
C ARG A 167 12.71 -11.72 0.82
N LEU A 168 11.64 -12.29 0.27
CA LEU A 168 10.74 -11.58 -0.63
C LEU A 168 9.41 -11.40 0.10
N ILE A 169 9.09 -10.15 0.41
CA ILE A 169 7.92 -9.76 1.19
C ILE A 169 6.85 -9.26 0.23
N PHE A 170 5.73 -9.95 0.21
CA PHE A 170 4.54 -9.59 -0.55
C PHE A 170 3.51 -9.01 0.41
N GLN A 171 3.37 -7.69 0.36
CA GLN A 171 2.64 -6.90 1.33
C GLN A 171 1.19 -6.64 0.85
N PRO A 172 0.18 -6.82 1.71
CA PRO A 172 -1.20 -6.39 1.43
C PRO A 172 -1.42 -4.92 1.82
N ALA A 173 -2.56 -4.35 1.44
CA ALA A 173 -3.08 -3.10 2.00
C ALA A 173 -2.15 -1.86 2.02
N GLU A 174 -1.31 -1.65 1.00
CA GLU A 174 -0.44 -0.47 0.85
C GLU A 174 -1.26 0.80 0.66
N GLU A 175 -2.32 0.77 -0.14
CA GLU A 175 -3.04 1.98 -0.60
C GLU A 175 -3.62 2.81 0.55
N GLY A 176 -3.95 2.11 1.65
CA GLY A 176 -4.43 2.71 2.88
C GLY A 176 -3.31 3.18 3.82
N GLY A 177 -2.09 2.72 3.64
CA GLY A 177 -0.98 2.80 4.57
C GLY A 177 -1.22 1.92 5.81
N ARG A 178 -1.59 0.66 5.58
CA ARG A 178 -2.14 -0.23 6.62
C ARG A 178 -1.47 -1.60 6.66
N GLY A 179 -0.72 -1.97 5.65
CA GLY A 179 -0.13 -3.30 5.52
C GLY A 179 1.24 -3.44 6.17
N ALA A 180 2.03 -2.37 6.14
CA ALA A 180 3.43 -2.45 6.55
C ALA A 180 3.59 -2.61 8.06
N GLN A 181 2.80 -1.87 8.85
CA GLN A 181 2.91 -1.89 10.32
C GLN A 181 2.65 -3.27 10.94
N PRO A 182 1.59 -4.01 10.55
CA PRO A 182 1.40 -5.40 10.98
C PRO A 182 2.62 -6.29 10.70
N ILE A 183 3.27 -6.10 9.54
CA ILE A 183 4.47 -6.85 9.17
C ILE A 183 5.68 -6.44 10.02
N VAL A 184 5.90 -5.14 10.19
CA VAL A 184 6.97 -4.58 11.05
C VAL A 184 6.84 -5.08 12.49
N SER A 185 5.63 -5.08 13.04
CA SER A 185 5.34 -5.51 14.41
C SER A 185 5.46 -7.01 14.62
N SER A 186 5.39 -7.83 13.57
CA SER A 186 5.66 -9.28 13.67
C SER A 186 7.13 -9.61 13.96
N GLY A 187 8.04 -8.64 13.81
CA GLY A 187 9.48 -8.84 13.95
C GLY A 187 10.17 -9.41 12.70
N LEU A 188 9.45 -9.57 11.58
CA LEU A 188 9.98 -10.12 10.33
C LEU A 188 11.23 -9.39 9.80
N LEU A 189 11.37 -8.11 10.14
CA LEU A 189 12.43 -7.23 9.66
C LEU A 189 13.55 -6.99 10.69
N ASP A 190 13.46 -7.58 11.89
CA ASP A 190 14.35 -7.22 13.01
C ASP A 190 15.82 -7.63 12.81
N ASP A 191 16.08 -8.62 11.95
CA ASP A 191 17.40 -9.16 11.60
C ASP A 191 17.79 -8.88 10.14
N VAL A 192 17.10 -7.98 9.45
CA VAL A 192 17.41 -7.61 8.07
C VAL A 192 18.59 -6.64 8.03
N ASP A 193 19.62 -6.98 7.25
CA ASP A 193 20.79 -6.13 7.03
C ASP A 193 20.55 -5.10 5.92
N ILE A 194 19.88 -5.49 4.84
CA ILE A 194 19.60 -4.65 3.67
C ILE A 194 18.16 -4.82 3.23
N PHE A 195 17.40 -3.72 3.19
CA PHE A 195 16.03 -3.65 2.71
C PHE A 195 15.91 -2.77 1.46
N LEU A 196 15.11 -3.22 0.49
CA LEU A 196 14.77 -2.44 -0.69
C LEU A 196 13.28 -2.54 -1.01
N ALA A 197 12.58 -1.40 -0.98
CA ALA A 197 11.26 -1.24 -1.58
C ALA A 197 11.39 -0.69 -3.00
N THR A 198 10.40 -0.98 -3.84
CA THR A 198 10.40 -0.55 -5.25
C THR A 198 9.00 -0.15 -5.69
N HIS A 199 8.90 0.78 -6.63
CA HIS A 199 7.64 1.11 -7.29
C HIS A 199 7.86 1.35 -8.78
N VAL A 200 6.86 1.04 -9.61
CA VAL A 200 6.82 1.30 -11.04
C VAL A 200 6.01 2.55 -11.33
N GLY A 201 6.50 3.45 -12.17
CA GLY A 201 5.76 4.64 -12.58
C GLY A 201 6.02 5.88 -11.71
N CYS A 202 4.99 6.38 -11.01
CA CYS A 202 5.03 7.67 -10.29
C CYS A 202 5.44 8.89 -11.16
N GLN A 203 4.98 8.94 -12.42
CA GLN A 203 5.31 9.98 -13.42
C GLN A 203 6.80 10.01 -13.82
N LEU A 204 7.61 9.05 -13.38
CA LEU A 204 8.99 8.88 -13.84
C LEU A 204 8.96 8.28 -15.26
N PRO A 205 9.56 8.92 -16.28
CA PRO A 205 9.48 8.45 -17.67
C PRO A 205 10.07 7.06 -17.91
N SER A 206 9.54 6.32 -18.90
CA SER A 206 10.10 5.03 -19.34
C SER A 206 11.61 5.11 -19.61
N GLY A 207 12.36 4.11 -19.14
CA GLY A 207 13.81 4.03 -19.31
C GLY A 207 14.62 4.86 -18.31
N GLN A 208 13.98 5.49 -17.33
CA GLN A 208 14.65 6.12 -16.19
C GLN A 208 14.51 5.25 -14.94
N ILE A 209 15.51 5.27 -14.07
CA ILE A 209 15.49 4.59 -12.76
C ILE A 209 15.91 5.59 -11.70
N ALA A 210 15.04 5.89 -10.75
CA ALA A 210 15.38 6.75 -9.61
C ALA A 210 15.99 5.89 -8.50
N LEU A 211 17.19 6.27 -8.04
CA LEU A 211 17.89 5.53 -6.98
C LEU A 211 17.23 5.68 -5.61
N THR A 212 16.50 6.78 -5.41
CA THR A 212 15.66 6.98 -4.25
C THR A 212 14.35 7.67 -4.63
N ALA A 213 13.25 7.25 -4.03
CA ALA A 213 12.08 8.09 -3.84
C ALA A 213 12.37 9.10 -2.72
N ASP A 214 11.91 10.34 -2.88
CA ASP A 214 11.94 11.36 -1.83
C ASP A 214 10.58 12.07 -1.69
N GLY A 215 10.51 13.02 -0.76
CA GLY A 215 9.30 13.81 -0.54
C GLY A 215 8.17 13.06 0.17
N PHE A 216 8.44 11.91 0.79
CA PHE A 216 7.49 11.21 1.65
C PHE A 216 6.97 12.12 2.76
N LEU A 217 5.65 12.26 2.85
CA LEU A 217 5.00 13.05 3.88
C LEU A 217 4.53 12.17 5.03
N TRP A 218 4.60 12.71 6.24
CA TRP A 218 3.91 12.15 7.39
C TRP A 218 2.41 12.31 7.20
N ALA A 219 1.62 11.26 7.44
CA ALA A 219 0.18 11.31 7.29
C ALA A 219 -0.58 10.48 8.32
N GLU A 220 -1.79 10.94 8.66
CA GLU A 220 -2.82 10.13 9.32
C GLU A 220 -4.11 10.22 8.49
N LYS A 221 -4.79 9.08 8.32
CA LYS A 221 -6.13 8.97 7.72
C LYS A 221 -7.11 8.60 8.81
N TRP A 222 -8.21 9.34 8.95
CA TRP A 222 -9.20 9.13 10.01
C TRP A 222 -10.60 8.91 9.47
N ASN A 223 -11.31 8.02 10.15
CA ASN A 223 -12.75 7.89 10.08
C ASN A 223 -13.32 8.51 11.35
N VAL A 224 -14.25 9.46 11.21
CA VAL A 224 -14.85 10.16 12.34
C VAL A 224 -16.34 9.97 12.34
N THR A 225 -16.86 9.44 13.45
CA THR A 225 -18.28 9.20 13.64
C THR A 225 -18.83 10.11 14.73
N PHE A 226 -19.76 10.97 14.36
CA PHE A 226 -20.57 11.75 15.30
C PHE A 226 -21.87 11.00 15.60
N THR A 227 -22.11 10.73 16.88
CA THR A 227 -23.31 10.02 17.35
C THR A 227 -24.13 10.93 18.25
N GLY A 228 -25.36 11.21 17.83
CA GLY A 228 -26.32 12.06 18.51
C GLY A 228 -27.64 11.34 18.79
N GLN A 229 -28.73 12.11 18.76
CA GLN A 229 -30.06 11.63 19.10
C GLN A 229 -31.08 12.16 18.11
N ALA A 230 -31.87 11.25 17.54
CA ALA A 230 -32.90 11.59 16.58
C ALA A 230 -34.10 12.18 17.31
N ALA A 231 -34.71 13.20 16.70
CA ALA A 231 -35.96 13.78 17.15
C ALA A 231 -36.72 14.34 15.96
N HIS A 232 -38.04 14.48 16.09
CA HIS A 232 -38.83 15.11 15.05
C HIS A 232 -38.53 16.61 15.02
N ALA A 233 -38.07 17.11 13.87
CA ALA A 233 -37.50 18.46 13.75
C ALA A 233 -38.47 19.60 14.14
N ALA A 234 -39.79 19.33 14.15
CA ALA A 234 -40.81 20.31 14.54
C ALA A 234 -41.57 19.98 15.83
N MET A 235 -41.66 18.71 16.24
CA MET A 235 -42.56 18.34 17.35
C MET A 235 -41.83 18.33 18.70
N CYS A 236 -40.57 17.89 18.70
CA CYS A 236 -39.73 17.83 19.90
C CYS A 236 -38.27 18.18 19.56
N PRO A 237 -37.99 19.32 18.89
CA PRO A 237 -36.63 19.67 18.47
C PRO A 237 -35.61 19.73 19.62
N GLU A 238 -36.04 20.07 20.83
CA GLU A 238 -35.24 20.15 22.05
C GLU A 238 -34.65 18.81 22.52
N GLU A 239 -35.26 17.70 22.11
CA GLU A 239 -34.79 16.34 22.44
C GLU A 239 -33.63 15.89 21.52
N GLY A 240 -33.46 16.54 20.36
CA GLY A 240 -32.45 16.13 19.37
C GLY A 240 -31.02 16.52 19.74
N ARG A 241 -30.06 15.72 19.29
CA ARG A 241 -28.63 16.06 19.28
C ARG A 241 -28.11 15.87 17.86
N ASN A 242 -27.83 16.98 17.17
CA ASN A 242 -27.70 16.98 15.72
C ASN A 242 -26.26 16.69 15.28
N ALA A 243 -26.00 15.42 14.95
CA ALA A 243 -24.70 14.95 14.47
C ALA A 243 -24.31 15.56 13.12
N LEU A 244 -25.28 15.78 12.21
CA LEU A 244 -25.03 16.47 10.94
C LEU A 244 -24.51 17.88 11.17
N LEU A 245 -25.12 18.61 12.10
CA LEU A 245 -24.68 19.97 12.43
C LEU A 245 -23.30 19.97 13.09
N ALA A 246 -22.97 18.96 13.91
CA ALA A 246 -21.63 18.82 14.49
C ALA A 246 -20.57 18.66 13.39
N ALA A 247 -20.80 17.76 12.42
CA ALA A 247 -19.91 17.59 11.28
C ALA A 247 -19.81 18.87 10.42
N ALA A 248 -20.93 19.55 10.17
CA ALA A 248 -20.99 20.79 9.40
C ALA A 248 -20.24 21.97 10.07
N ILE A 249 -20.16 21.99 11.41
CA ILE A 249 -19.35 22.95 12.17
C ILE A 249 -17.87 22.54 12.14
N ALA A 250 -17.59 21.25 12.28
CA ALA A 250 -16.23 20.73 12.34
C ALA A 250 -15.45 20.99 11.06
N ILE A 251 -16.05 20.78 9.88
CA ILE A 251 -15.37 20.87 8.58
C ILE A 251 -14.75 22.25 8.35
N PRO A 252 -15.48 23.38 8.45
CA PRO A 252 -14.87 24.70 8.35
C PRO A 252 -13.79 24.93 9.41
N GLY A 253 -13.99 24.44 10.63
CA GLY A 253 -13.00 24.54 11.71
C GLY A 253 -11.70 23.81 11.40
N LEU A 254 -11.76 22.66 10.72
CA LEU A 254 -10.60 21.88 10.28
C LEU A 254 -9.82 22.67 9.23
N TYR A 255 -10.50 23.18 8.20
CA TYR A 255 -9.85 23.98 7.15
C TYR A 255 -9.40 25.38 7.62
N ALA A 256 -9.94 25.88 8.73
CA ALA A 256 -9.53 27.14 9.35
C ALA A 256 -8.36 26.99 10.33
N LEU A 257 -7.83 25.78 10.54
CA LEU A 257 -6.65 25.59 11.38
C LEU A 257 -5.47 26.43 10.85
N PRO A 258 -4.70 27.07 11.74
CA PRO A 258 -3.60 27.92 11.33
C PRO A 258 -2.53 27.10 10.60
N ARG A 259 -1.93 27.70 9.57
CA ARG A 259 -0.75 27.10 8.92
C ARG A 259 0.40 27.02 9.92
N ASP A 260 1.18 25.96 9.81
CA ASP A 260 2.39 25.79 10.60
C ASP A 260 3.56 26.56 9.96
N GLY A 261 4.31 27.30 10.77
CA GLY A 261 5.49 28.06 10.30
C GLY A 261 6.75 27.20 10.14
N GLN A 262 6.75 25.97 10.67
CA GLN A 262 7.89 25.06 10.71
C GLN A 262 7.68 23.80 9.85
N SER A 263 6.47 23.60 9.32
CA SER A 263 6.12 22.43 8.52
C SER A 263 5.12 22.84 7.44
N ASP A 264 5.23 22.28 6.24
CA ASP A 264 4.09 22.30 5.32
C ASP A 264 3.04 21.33 5.88
N THR A 265 1.77 21.74 5.89
CA THR A 265 0.66 20.98 6.49
C THR A 265 -0.56 21.03 5.59
N ARG A 266 -1.26 19.90 5.46
CA ARG A 266 -2.44 19.75 4.59
C ARG A 266 -3.53 19.02 5.35
N ILE A 267 -4.78 19.42 5.11
CA ILE A 267 -5.97 18.74 5.61
C ILE A 267 -6.93 18.58 4.44
N ASN A 268 -7.55 17.41 4.35
CA ASN A 268 -8.64 17.17 3.41
C ASN A 268 -9.73 16.33 4.05
N VAL A 269 -10.98 16.81 4.02
CA VAL A 269 -12.18 16.01 4.33
C VAL A 269 -12.73 15.50 3.00
N GLY A 270 -12.49 14.23 2.70
CA GLY A 270 -12.83 13.61 1.42
C GLY A 270 -14.29 13.14 1.33
N LEU A 271 -14.89 12.78 2.47
CA LEU A 271 -16.26 12.28 2.54
C LEU A 271 -17.02 12.89 3.72
N LEU A 272 -18.30 13.22 3.50
CA LEU A 272 -19.29 13.47 4.54
C LEU A 272 -20.58 12.74 4.18
N GLN A 273 -21.09 11.92 5.10
CA GLN A 273 -22.40 11.29 5.03
C GLN A 273 -23.17 11.56 6.32
N ALA A 274 -24.38 12.13 6.25
CA ALA A 274 -25.14 12.45 7.45
C ALA A 274 -26.65 12.52 7.20
N GLY A 275 -27.42 12.14 8.24
CA GLY A 275 -28.88 12.16 8.22
C GLY A 275 -29.52 11.07 7.36
N ARG A 276 -30.85 11.01 7.39
CA ARG A 276 -31.65 9.99 6.67
C ARG A 276 -32.83 10.57 5.89
N THR A 277 -33.52 11.56 6.46
CA THR A 277 -34.71 12.20 5.86
C THR A 277 -34.81 13.66 6.30
N ARG A 278 -35.68 14.45 5.66
CA ARG A 278 -35.75 15.91 5.82
C ARG A 278 -36.32 16.37 7.17
N ASN A 279 -37.20 15.60 7.79
CA ASN A 279 -37.97 16.02 8.98
C ASN A 279 -37.50 15.38 10.30
N VAL A 280 -36.32 14.75 10.29
CA VAL A 280 -35.70 14.11 11.46
C VAL A 280 -34.35 14.77 11.72
N ILE A 281 -34.10 15.17 12.96
CA ILE A 281 -32.77 15.64 13.39
C ILE A 281 -31.79 14.47 13.26
N ALA A 282 -30.68 14.69 12.56
CA ALA A 282 -29.71 13.63 12.27
C ALA A 282 -29.00 13.18 13.55
N ASP A 283 -29.12 11.90 13.87
CA ASP A 283 -28.46 11.21 14.98
C ASP A 283 -27.08 10.66 14.59
N HIS A 284 -26.74 10.69 13.31
CA HIS A 284 -25.49 10.14 12.80
C HIS A 284 -24.88 11.02 11.71
N ALA A 285 -23.57 11.21 11.79
CA ALA A 285 -22.74 11.77 10.72
C ALA A 285 -21.38 11.09 10.70
N TYR A 286 -20.86 10.84 9.50
CA TYR A 286 -19.61 10.14 9.25
C TYR A 286 -18.73 10.96 8.32
N LEU A 287 -17.45 11.09 8.68
CA LEU A 287 -16.42 11.77 7.90
C LEU A 287 -15.25 10.83 7.61
N GLU A 288 -14.67 10.98 6.42
CA GLU A 288 -13.34 10.47 6.11
C GLU A 288 -12.44 11.66 5.80
N LEU A 289 -11.32 11.74 6.50
CA LEU A 289 -10.35 12.82 6.32
C LEU A 289 -8.91 12.33 6.39
N GLU A 290 -8.00 13.13 5.85
CA GLU A 290 -6.57 12.93 5.99
C GLU A 290 -5.88 14.21 6.45
N LEU A 291 -4.80 14.01 7.20
CA LEU A 291 -3.89 15.04 7.68
C LEU A 291 -2.50 14.69 7.15
N ARG A 292 -1.78 15.66 6.59
CA ARG A 292 -0.40 15.47 6.15
C ARG A 292 0.51 16.57 6.65
N ALA A 293 1.77 16.24 6.90
CA ALA A 293 2.81 17.21 7.18
C ALA A 293 4.17 16.80 6.62
N SER A 294 5.03 17.77 6.33
CA SER A 294 6.41 17.53 5.92
C SER A 294 7.33 17.08 7.06
N THR A 295 6.88 17.18 8.31
CA THR A 295 7.65 16.81 9.51
C THR A 295 6.77 16.05 10.50
N HIS A 296 7.38 15.20 11.33
CA HIS A 296 6.69 14.45 12.37
C HIS A 296 6.04 15.38 13.40
N GLU A 297 6.77 16.40 13.86
CA GLU A 297 6.27 17.35 14.85
C GLU A 297 5.15 18.23 14.28
N GLY A 298 5.22 18.57 12.98
CA GLY A 298 4.16 19.25 12.27
C GLY A 298 2.87 18.43 12.23
N LEU A 299 2.96 17.14 11.89
CA LEU A 299 1.80 16.25 11.92
C LEU A 299 1.23 16.14 13.33
N ALA A 300 2.06 15.95 14.35
CA ALA A 300 1.60 15.85 15.74
C ALA A 300 0.81 17.09 16.19
N ARG A 301 1.28 18.30 15.86
CA ARG A 301 0.56 19.56 16.14
C ARG A 301 -0.75 19.67 15.38
N LEU A 302 -0.75 19.28 14.10
CA LEU A 302 -1.91 19.28 13.23
C LEU A 302 -2.99 18.32 13.76
N THR A 303 -2.59 17.07 14.04
CA THR A 303 -3.42 16.03 14.67
C THR A 303 -4.02 16.50 15.99
N ALA A 304 -3.22 17.06 16.89
CA ALA A 304 -3.74 17.56 18.17
C ALA A 304 -4.79 18.68 17.96
N SER A 305 -4.58 19.55 16.99
CA SER A 305 -5.51 20.64 16.67
C SER A 305 -6.79 20.13 16.01
N ALA A 306 -6.68 19.20 15.06
CA ALA A 306 -7.83 18.57 14.40
C ALA A 306 -8.71 17.80 15.40
N ARG A 307 -8.11 17.03 16.33
CA ARG A 307 -8.85 16.35 17.40
C ARG A 307 -9.63 17.34 18.26
N ARG A 308 -9.01 18.46 18.67
CA ARG A 308 -9.70 19.51 19.44
C ARG A 308 -10.86 20.12 18.66
N THR A 309 -10.70 20.39 17.37
CA THR A 309 -11.77 20.93 16.52
C THR A 309 -12.95 19.97 16.43
N LEU A 310 -12.70 18.69 16.14
CA LEU A 310 -13.74 17.66 16.05
C LEU A 310 -14.50 17.53 17.39
N GLN A 311 -13.76 17.43 18.50
CA GLN A 311 -14.36 17.30 19.83
C GLN A 311 -15.10 18.57 20.27
N GLY A 312 -14.61 19.76 19.92
CA GLY A 312 -15.30 21.02 20.19
C GLY A 312 -16.62 21.14 19.42
N ALA A 313 -16.65 20.69 18.17
CA ALA A 313 -17.88 20.64 17.38
C ALA A 313 -18.90 19.64 17.94
N ALA A 314 -18.41 18.48 18.40
CA ALA A 314 -19.23 17.48 19.08
C ALA A 314 -19.88 18.05 20.36
N LEU A 315 -19.05 18.67 21.21
CA LEU A 315 -19.47 19.31 22.45
C LEU A 315 -20.53 20.40 22.22
N THR A 316 -20.38 21.20 21.16
CA THR A 316 -21.32 22.28 20.80
C THR A 316 -22.72 21.74 20.51
N GLN A 317 -22.82 20.53 19.95
CA GLN A 317 -24.10 19.90 19.63
C GLN A 317 -24.56 18.86 20.67
N GLY A 318 -23.79 18.66 21.73
CA GLY A 318 -24.05 17.63 22.73
C GLY A 318 -24.10 16.22 22.14
N VAL A 319 -23.23 15.94 21.16
CA VAL A 319 -23.05 14.62 20.54
C VAL A 319 -21.70 14.04 20.93
N ASP A 320 -21.55 12.72 20.78
CA ASP A 320 -20.26 12.05 20.91
C ASP A 320 -19.51 12.06 19.58
N ALA A 321 -18.18 12.12 19.62
CA ALA A 321 -17.32 11.96 18.45
C ALA A 321 -16.24 10.91 18.69
N THR A 322 -16.29 9.84 17.91
CA THR A 322 -15.26 8.79 17.86
C THR A 322 -14.36 9.04 16.67
N ILE A 323 -13.04 8.94 16.87
CA ILE A 323 -12.03 9.14 15.84
C ILE A 323 -11.21 7.86 15.74
N ASP A 324 -11.42 7.12 14.66
CA ASP A 324 -10.70 5.89 14.35
C ASP A 324 -9.56 6.21 13.38
N VAL A 325 -8.32 5.88 13.77
CA VAL A 325 -7.16 6.03 12.87
C VAL A 325 -7.20 4.88 11.87
N TYR A 326 -7.55 5.20 10.63
CA TYR A 326 -7.71 4.24 9.55
C TYR A 326 -6.38 3.79 8.95
N GLY A 327 -5.40 4.68 8.88
CA GLY A 327 -4.07 4.39 8.35
C GLY A 327 -3.08 5.52 8.62
N THR A 328 -1.79 5.21 8.47
CA THR A 328 -0.70 6.15 8.75
C THR A 328 0.40 6.01 7.71
N ALA A 329 1.18 7.07 7.52
CA ALA A 329 2.41 7.03 6.74
C ALA A 329 3.48 7.88 7.43
N ILE A 330 4.74 7.49 7.27
CA ILE A 330 5.90 8.22 7.79
C ILE A 330 6.79 8.68 6.64
N SER A 331 7.74 9.55 6.96
CA SER A 331 8.80 9.90 6.02
C SER A 331 9.98 8.95 6.24
N ALA A 332 10.67 8.58 5.16
CA ALA A 332 11.92 7.84 5.22
C ALA A 332 12.91 8.36 4.17
N ALA A 333 14.19 8.08 4.39
CA ALA A 333 15.26 8.39 3.46
C ALA A 333 16.08 7.13 3.18
N SER A 334 16.43 6.92 1.92
CA SER A 334 17.31 5.82 1.53
C SER A 334 18.74 6.02 2.04
N ASP A 335 19.38 4.95 2.49
CA ASP A 335 20.79 4.95 2.85
C ASP A 335 21.66 5.09 1.58
N PRO A 336 22.74 5.92 1.61
CA PRO A 336 23.63 6.09 0.47
C PRO A 336 24.28 4.78 -0.04
N ASP A 337 24.55 3.82 0.85
CA ASP A 337 25.12 2.52 0.46
C ASP A 337 24.15 1.70 -0.42
N VAL A 338 22.86 1.71 -0.08
CA VAL A 338 21.82 1.03 -0.87
C VAL A 338 21.66 1.70 -2.24
N MET A 339 21.70 3.04 -2.28
CA MET A 339 21.64 3.80 -3.52
C MET A 339 22.83 3.49 -4.45
N GLU A 340 24.03 3.32 -3.90
CA GLU A 340 25.23 3.02 -4.70
C GLU A 340 25.21 1.59 -5.25
N ARG A 341 24.78 0.60 -4.45
CA ARG A 341 24.57 -0.77 -4.95
C ARG A 341 23.55 -0.83 -6.06
N LEU A 342 22.48 -0.05 -5.94
CA LEU A 342 21.47 0.07 -6.99
C LEU A 342 22.01 0.76 -8.23
N ARG A 343 22.83 1.83 -8.08
CA ARG A 343 23.53 2.46 -9.20
C ARG A 343 24.36 1.44 -9.96
N ASP A 344 25.17 0.66 -9.25
CA ASP A 344 26.03 -0.37 -9.84
C ASP A 344 25.21 -1.44 -10.57
N ALA A 345 24.08 -1.85 -9.99
CA ALA A 345 23.15 -2.78 -10.62
C ALA A 345 22.59 -2.22 -11.95
N VAL A 346 22.13 -0.97 -11.95
CA VAL A 346 21.60 -0.31 -13.16
C VAL A 346 22.67 -0.16 -14.25
N CYS A 347 23.87 0.26 -13.88
CA CYS A 347 25.01 0.38 -14.79
C CYS A 347 25.38 -0.96 -15.41
N PHE A 348 25.44 -2.02 -14.60
CA PHE A 348 25.83 -3.37 -15.05
C PHE A 348 24.81 -3.96 -16.04
N THR A 349 23.52 -3.80 -15.79
CA THR A 349 22.47 -4.36 -16.65
C THR A 349 22.17 -3.49 -17.86
N ASN A 350 22.75 -2.29 -17.95
CA ASN A 350 22.34 -1.24 -18.89
C ASN A 350 20.81 -1.01 -18.81
N GLY A 351 20.28 -0.98 -17.58
CA GLY A 351 18.83 -0.99 -17.30
C GLY A 351 18.10 0.31 -17.66
N GLY A 352 18.83 1.42 -17.80
CA GLY A 352 18.26 2.71 -18.14
C GLY A 352 19.17 3.86 -17.72
N SER A 353 18.64 5.08 -17.86
CA SER A 353 19.31 6.27 -17.34
C SER A 353 19.00 6.47 -15.85
N ILE A 354 19.99 6.89 -15.09
CA ILE A 354 19.86 7.04 -13.64
C ILE A 354 19.36 8.45 -13.31
N VAL A 355 18.36 8.51 -12.44
CA VAL A 355 17.90 9.72 -11.75
C VAL A 355 18.32 9.62 -10.28
N GLN A 356 18.92 10.67 -9.73
CA GLN A 356 19.47 10.61 -8.37
C GLN A 356 18.38 10.48 -7.31
N SER A 357 17.31 11.25 -7.46
CA SER A 357 16.18 11.32 -6.54
C SER A 357 14.92 11.73 -7.29
N TRP A 358 13.76 11.23 -6.88
CA TRP A 358 12.49 11.57 -7.49
C TRP A 358 11.39 11.79 -6.44
N PRO A 359 10.71 12.95 -6.44
CA PRO A 359 9.64 13.23 -5.50
C PRO A 359 8.38 12.49 -5.88
N ILE A 360 7.94 11.56 -5.03
CA ILE A 360 6.68 10.84 -5.27
C ILE A 360 5.45 11.70 -5.00
N GLY A 361 5.61 12.81 -4.24
CA GLY A 361 4.52 13.74 -3.91
C GLY A 361 3.43 13.16 -2.99
N GLY A 362 3.62 11.95 -2.46
CA GLY A 362 2.67 11.19 -1.66
C GLY A 362 3.29 10.56 -0.41
N GLY A 363 2.76 9.41 0.00
CA GLY A 363 3.31 8.55 1.06
C GLY A 363 3.16 7.09 0.63
N ASP A 364 4.05 6.23 1.10
CA ASP A 364 3.99 4.77 0.97
C ASP A 364 4.35 4.17 2.34
N ASP A 365 3.65 3.13 2.77
CA ASP A 365 3.86 2.55 4.10
C ASP A 365 5.09 1.63 4.21
N ALA A 366 5.77 1.29 3.11
CA ALA A 366 7.10 0.68 3.13
C ALA A 366 8.12 1.54 3.89
N THR A 367 7.86 2.84 4.04
CA THR A 367 8.64 3.73 4.92
C THR A 367 8.73 3.23 6.36
N PHE A 368 7.70 2.55 6.90
CA PHE A 368 7.76 1.87 8.20
C PHE A 368 8.76 0.71 8.21
N MET A 369 8.81 -0.06 7.11
CA MET A 369 9.78 -1.15 6.97
C MET A 369 11.20 -0.61 6.89
N MET A 370 11.42 0.46 6.13
CA MET A 370 12.71 1.15 6.05
C MET A 370 13.17 1.63 7.43
N GLN A 371 12.31 2.37 8.14
CA GLN A 371 12.60 2.89 9.47
C GLN A 371 12.94 1.76 10.44
N ARG A 372 12.18 0.65 10.43
CA ARG A 372 12.46 -0.50 11.29
C ARG A 372 13.86 -1.07 11.04
N VAL A 373 14.21 -1.31 9.79
CA VAL A 373 15.53 -1.88 9.44
C VAL A 373 16.66 -0.93 9.85
N GLN A 374 16.49 0.37 9.60
CA GLN A 374 17.46 1.40 10.01
C GLN A 374 17.60 1.50 11.54
N ASP A 375 16.49 1.43 12.30
CA ASP A 375 16.49 1.45 13.76
C ASP A 375 17.19 0.22 14.38
N ARG A 376 17.24 -0.89 13.64
CA ARG A 376 17.98 -2.12 14.02
C ARG A 376 19.43 -2.13 13.56
N GLY A 377 19.89 -1.08 12.89
CA GLY A 377 21.26 -0.93 12.40
C GLY A 377 21.51 -1.44 10.98
N GLY A 378 20.48 -1.96 10.31
CA GLY A 378 20.51 -2.30 8.90
C GLY A 378 20.46 -1.06 7.99
N LYS A 379 20.34 -1.30 6.69
CA LYS A 379 20.31 -0.30 5.62
C LYS A 379 19.06 -0.46 4.78
N ALA A 380 18.43 0.65 4.42
CA ALA A 380 17.18 0.61 3.67
C ALA A 380 17.19 1.58 2.48
N GLY A 381 16.46 1.22 1.42
CA GLY A 381 16.23 2.10 0.28
C GLY A 381 14.86 1.91 -0.34
N TYR A 382 14.47 2.89 -1.16
CA TYR A 382 13.24 2.85 -1.94
C TYR A 382 13.53 3.36 -3.35
N CYS A 383 13.45 2.52 -4.38
CA CYS A 383 13.74 2.95 -5.75
C CYS A 383 12.51 2.99 -6.66
N LEU A 384 12.60 3.74 -7.76
CA LEU A 384 11.53 3.82 -8.75
C LEU A 384 12.02 3.34 -10.11
N PHE A 385 11.21 2.51 -10.75
CA PHE A 385 11.38 2.13 -12.15
C PHE A 385 10.42 2.97 -13.00
N GLY A 386 10.97 3.82 -13.84
CA GLY A 386 10.20 4.72 -14.70
C GLY A 386 9.43 3.94 -15.76
N SER A 387 8.18 4.34 -15.97
CA SER A 387 7.27 3.75 -16.93
C SER A 387 6.25 4.80 -17.34
N ASP A 388 6.09 5.00 -18.64
CA ASP A 388 5.07 5.88 -19.18
C ASP A 388 3.68 5.33 -18.84
N ILE A 389 2.84 6.18 -18.26
CA ILE A 389 1.48 5.83 -17.81
C ILE A 389 0.42 6.40 -18.75
N ALA A 390 -0.62 5.61 -19.03
CA ALA A 390 -1.76 6.02 -19.88
C ALA A 390 -2.69 7.04 -19.21
N ALA A 391 -2.73 7.04 -17.88
CA ALA A 391 -3.43 8.01 -17.05
C ALA A 391 -2.74 8.12 -15.68
N PRO A 392 -3.00 9.19 -14.89
CA PRO A 392 -2.51 9.28 -13.52
C PRO A 392 -2.91 8.06 -12.68
N HIS A 393 -2.14 7.79 -11.62
CA HIS A 393 -2.48 6.71 -10.69
C HIS A 393 -3.88 6.96 -10.11
N HIS A 394 -4.60 5.88 -9.85
CA HIS A 394 -5.98 5.84 -9.34
C HIS A 394 -7.05 6.27 -10.36
N ALA A 395 -6.69 6.56 -11.61
CA ALA A 395 -7.64 6.83 -12.68
C ALA A 395 -8.15 5.55 -13.35
N SER A 396 -9.38 5.57 -13.86
CA SER A 396 -10.01 4.43 -14.55
C SER A 396 -9.33 4.01 -15.86
N LEU A 397 -8.47 4.86 -16.42
CA LEU A 397 -7.68 4.61 -17.62
C LEU A 397 -6.21 4.32 -17.30
N PHE A 398 -5.86 4.10 -16.03
CA PHE A 398 -4.48 3.81 -15.63
C PHE A 398 -4.01 2.52 -16.32
N ASP A 399 -2.81 2.58 -16.89
CA ASP A 399 -2.04 1.47 -17.38
C ASP A 399 -0.61 1.96 -17.57
N PHE A 400 0.37 1.06 -17.65
CA PHE A 400 1.78 1.42 -17.76
C PHE A 400 2.50 0.52 -18.77
N ASP A 401 3.58 1.06 -19.35
CA ASP A 401 4.47 0.37 -20.28
C ASP A 401 5.16 -0.83 -19.60
N GLU A 402 4.75 -2.05 -19.99
CA GLU A 402 5.19 -3.31 -19.36
C GLU A 402 6.64 -3.69 -19.67
N THR A 403 7.31 -2.98 -20.59
CA THR A 403 8.73 -3.22 -20.87
C THR A 403 9.59 -2.99 -19.61
N VAL A 404 9.12 -2.16 -18.69
CA VAL A 404 9.74 -1.90 -17.38
C VAL A 404 9.87 -3.15 -16.51
N LEU A 405 8.96 -4.13 -16.64
CA LEU A 405 8.92 -5.32 -15.78
C LEU A 405 10.19 -6.15 -15.92
N GLN A 406 10.64 -6.39 -17.16
CA GLN A 406 11.85 -7.16 -17.42
C GLN A 406 13.09 -6.41 -16.93
N THR A 407 13.13 -5.09 -17.13
CA THR A 407 14.19 -4.22 -16.61
C THR A 407 14.29 -4.31 -15.09
N ALA A 408 13.15 -4.21 -14.38
CA ALA A 408 13.10 -4.31 -12.93
C ALA A 408 13.66 -5.66 -12.44
N VAL A 409 13.24 -6.78 -13.04
CA VAL A 409 13.76 -8.11 -12.66
C VAL A 409 15.27 -8.22 -12.86
N MET A 410 15.81 -7.68 -13.97
CA MET A 410 17.25 -7.71 -14.23
C MET A 410 18.04 -6.87 -13.22
N VAL A 411 17.61 -5.64 -12.97
CA VAL A 411 18.26 -4.71 -12.03
C VAL A 411 18.19 -5.25 -10.61
N LEU A 412 17.02 -5.73 -10.16
CA LEU A 412 16.85 -6.25 -8.81
C LEU A 412 17.62 -7.55 -8.57
N SER A 413 17.69 -8.44 -9.57
CA SER A 413 18.54 -9.62 -9.48
C SER A 413 20.00 -9.23 -9.30
N ARG A 414 20.47 -8.23 -10.06
CA ARG A 414 21.86 -7.76 -9.93
C ARG A 414 22.09 -7.04 -8.61
N PHE A 415 21.11 -6.30 -8.11
CA PHE A 415 21.15 -5.68 -6.79
C PHE A 415 21.33 -6.73 -5.70
N VAL A 416 20.60 -7.87 -5.75
CA VAL A 416 20.78 -8.98 -4.80
C VAL A 416 22.21 -9.53 -4.86
N GLU A 417 22.73 -9.83 -6.06
CA GLU A 417 24.10 -10.35 -6.24
C GLU A 417 25.18 -9.39 -5.70
N LEU A 418 24.98 -8.07 -5.82
CA LEU A 418 25.91 -7.05 -5.31
C LEU A 418 25.77 -6.78 -3.81
N SER A 419 24.67 -7.24 -3.21
CA SER A 419 24.33 -6.99 -1.81
C SER A 419 24.51 -8.23 -0.93
N SER A 420 24.90 -9.36 -1.52
CA SER A 420 25.02 -10.68 -0.91
C SER A 420 26.44 -11.10 -0.54
#